data_AF-A0A922I302-F1
#
_entry.id   AF-A0A922I302-F1
#
_cell.length_a   1.000
_cell.length_b   1.000
_cell.length_c   1.000
_cell.angle_alpha   90.00
_cell.angle_beta   90.00
_cell.angle_gamma   90.00
#
_symmetry.space_group_name_H-M   'P 1'
#
loop_
_entity.id
_entity.type
_entity.pdbx_description
1 polymer ?
#
loop_
_entity_poly.entity_id
_entity_poly.type
_entity_poly.pdbx_seq_one_letter_code
_entity_poly.pdbx_strand_id
1 'polypeptide(L)'
;MKMFYSFFEFLVSFNFEKQAMSIQTGKSFAKPDFSPLYIENPMEPTLNICKNVSGVEFKKLLLQAYNSLDAMHCTDFHLANLLDPEYFKTLEKRNNQSVR
;
A
#
# COMPACT_ATOMS: atom_id res chain seq x y z
N MET A 1 1.18 8.40 -14.90
CA MET A 1 1.06 7.03 -14.37
C MET A 1 2.29 6.54 -13.60
N LYS A 2 3.53 6.76 -14.09
CA LYS A 2 4.76 6.26 -13.45
C LYS A 2 4.85 6.44 -11.92
N MET A 3 4.53 7.62 -11.39
CA MET A 3 4.58 7.88 -9.95
C MET A 3 3.64 6.97 -9.13
N PHE A 4 2.41 6.77 -9.59
CA PHE A 4 1.45 5.92 -8.90
C PHE A 4 1.86 4.45 -8.96
N TYR A 5 2.33 3.99 -10.12
CA TYR A 5 2.87 2.65 -10.26
C TYR A 5 4.00 2.40 -9.25
N SER A 6 5.01 3.28 -9.22
CA SER A 6 6.12 3.14 -8.27
C SER A 6 5.70 3.28 -6.81
N PHE A 7 4.66 4.05 -6.51
CA PHE A 7 4.09 4.14 -5.17
C PHE A 7 3.47 2.82 -4.72
N PHE A 8 2.66 2.17 -5.57
CA PHE A 8 2.07 0.88 -5.24
C PHE A 8 3.11 -0.24 -5.21
N GLU A 9 4.08 -0.21 -6.12
CA GLU A 9 5.24 -1.10 -6.11
C GLU A 9 6.04 -0.98 -4.81
N PHE A 10 6.27 0.25 -4.32
CA PHE A 10 6.88 0.49 -3.02
C PHE A 10 6.06 -0.12 -1.87
N LEU A 11 4.74 0.10 -1.86
CA LEU A 11 3.86 -0.43 -0.81
C LEU A 11 3.85 -1.96 -0.74
N VAL A 12 4.04 -2.68 -1.84
CA VAL A 12 4.05 -4.16 -1.81
C VAL A 12 5.45 -4.76 -1.60
N SER A 13 6.51 -4.01 -1.91
CA SER A 13 7.90 -4.49 -1.83
C SER A 13 8.62 -4.08 -0.54
N PHE A 14 8.16 -3.03 0.14
CA PHE A 14 8.81 -2.52 1.34
C PHE A 14 8.70 -3.49 2.53
N ASN A 15 9.81 -3.66 3.26
CA ASN A 15 9.86 -4.55 4.43
C ASN A 15 9.29 -3.87 5.68
N PHE A 16 7.97 -3.79 5.78
CA PHE A 16 7.28 -3.19 6.93
C PHE A 16 7.51 -3.93 8.24
N GLU A 17 7.90 -5.21 8.22
CA GLU A 17 8.18 -5.98 9.44
C GLU A 17 9.41 -5.43 10.17
N LYS A 18 10.47 -5.10 9.41
CA LYS A 18 11.78 -4.72 9.96
C LYS A 18 12.13 -3.25 9.80
N GLN A 19 11.44 -2.53 8.91
CA GLN A 19 11.77 -1.16 8.55
C GLN A 19 10.66 -0.17 8.89
N ALA A 20 11.08 1.02 9.30
CA ALA A 20 10.28 2.21 9.47
C ALA A 20 10.68 3.26 8.41
N MET A 21 9.82 4.25 8.18
CA MET A 21 10.08 5.35 7.23
C MET A 21 10.31 6.67 7.97
N SER A 22 11.39 7.37 7.65
CA SER A 22 11.69 8.72 8.13
C SER A 22 11.37 9.74 7.05
N ILE A 23 10.42 10.63 7.34
CA ILE A 23 10.10 11.75 6.44
C ILE A 23 11.20 12.81 6.50
N GLN A 24 11.85 12.98 7.65
CA GLN A 24 12.90 13.98 7.83
C GLN A 24 14.16 13.65 7.03
N THR A 25 14.55 12.38 6.99
CA THR A 25 15.77 11.94 6.28
C THR A 25 15.50 11.38 4.89
N GLY A 26 14.25 11.06 4.57
CA GLY A 26 13.85 10.39 3.33
C GLY A 26 14.37 8.95 3.22
N LYS A 27 14.74 8.32 4.34
CA LYS A 27 15.34 6.99 4.40
C LYS A 27 14.52 6.04 5.27
N SER A 28 14.71 4.75 5.07
CA SER A 28 14.24 3.74 6.00
C SER A 28 15.24 3.52 7.13
N PHE A 29 14.74 3.04 8.26
CA PHE A 29 15.55 2.69 9.42
C PHE A 29 14.98 1.48 10.15
N ALA A 30 15.75 0.91 11.08
CA ALA A 30 15.31 -0.24 11.87
C ALA A 30 14.08 0.12 12.71
N LYS A 31 13.05 -0.71 12.63
CA LYS A 31 11.77 -0.43 13.26
C LYS A 31 11.87 -0.43 14.80
N PRO A 32 11.43 0.64 15.48
CA PRO A 32 11.51 0.72 16.95
C PRO A 32 10.52 -0.15 17.71
N ASP A 33 9.42 -0.58 17.07
CA ASP A 33 8.35 -1.35 17.72
C ASP A 33 7.67 -2.36 16.78
N PHE A 34 6.80 -3.21 17.34
CA PHE A 34 6.05 -4.24 16.63
C PHE A 34 4.73 -3.75 16.00
N SER A 35 4.55 -2.44 15.80
CA SER A 35 3.37 -1.91 15.09
C SER A 35 3.29 -2.51 13.67
N PRO A 36 2.14 -2.54 12.98
CA PRO A 36 2.10 -2.99 11.59
C PRO A 36 2.84 -2.04 10.63
N LEU A 37 2.68 -0.73 10.85
CA LEU A 37 3.24 0.34 10.03
C LEU A 37 3.90 1.39 10.92
N TYR A 38 5.12 1.79 10.59
CA TYR A 38 5.85 2.84 11.31
C TYR A 38 6.29 3.96 10.36
N ILE A 39 5.70 5.13 10.55
CA ILE A 39 6.16 6.38 9.92
C ILE A 39 6.53 7.33 11.04
N GLU A 40 7.77 7.78 11.02
CA GLU A 40 8.31 8.74 11.97
C GLU A 40 7.54 10.07 11.88
N ASN A 41 7.14 10.62 13.02
CA ASN A 41 6.65 11.98 13.10
C ASN A 41 7.81 12.96 12.81
N PRO A 42 7.71 13.82 11.78
CA PRO A 42 8.78 14.74 11.40
C PRO A 42 9.23 15.72 12.50
N MET A 43 8.35 16.01 13.47
CA MET A 43 8.61 16.95 14.56
C MET A 43 9.01 16.24 15.87
N GLU A 44 8.61 14.98 16.03
CA GLU A 44 8.88 14.17 17.21
C GLU A 44 9.33 12.76 16.79
N PRO A 45 10.62 12.57 16.45
CA PRO A 45 11.14 11.34 15.82
C PRO A 45 10.89 10.03 16.59
N THR A 46 10.60 10.12 17.88
CA THR A 46 10.27 8.96 18.72
C THR A 46 8.82 8.47 18.55
N LEU A 47 7.97 9.26 17.90
CA LEU A 47 6.55 8.96 17.70
C LEU A 47 6.28 8.37 16.31
N ASN A 48 5.46 7.31 16.31
CA ASN A 48 4.89 6.72 15.10
C ASN A 48 3.52 7.35 14.81
N ILE A 49 3.37 8.03 13.68
CA ILE A 49 2.07 8.62 13.28
C ILE A 49 1.02 7.57 12.88
N CYS A 50 1.42 6.31 12.69
CA CYS A 50 0.55 5.20 12.30
C CYS A 50 0.22 4.25 13.46
N LYS A 51 0.43 4.65 14.71
CA LYS A 51 0.26 3.78 15.89
C LYS A 51 -1.18 3.28 16.10
N ASN A 52 -2.16 3.96 15.52
CA ASN A 52 -3.58 3.59 15.52
C ASN A 52 -3.95 2.53 14.47
N VAL A 53 -3.06 2.21 13.53
CA VAL A 53 -3.34 1.25 12.45
C VAL A 53 -3.26 -0.17 12.98
N SER A 54 -4.37 -0.89 12.90
CA SER A 54 -4.43 -2.30 13.26
C SER A 54 -3.80 -3.19 12.18
N GLY A 55 -3.41 -4.42 12.56
CA GLY A 55 -2.90 -5.39 11.60
C GLY A 55 -3.91 -5.76 10.50
N VAL A 56 -5.21 -5.68 10.79
CA VAL A 56 -6.29 -5.93 9.82
C VAL A 56 -6.36 -4.82 8.78
N GLU A 57 -6.34 -3.55 9.22
CA GLU A 57 -6.34 -2.40 8.32
C GLU A 57 -5.08 -2.35 7.46
N PHE A 58 -3.93 -2.65 8.06
CA PHE A 58 -2.67 -2.73 7.33
C PHE A 58 -2.70 -3.81 6.24
N LYS A 59 -3.23 -5.01 6.52
CA LYS A 59 -3.41 -6.06 5.50
C LYS A 59 -4.36 -5.62 4.39
N LYS A 60 -5.46 -4.93 4.72
CA LYS A 60 -6.38 -4.37 3.72
C LYS A 60 -5.67 -3.36 2.82
N LEU A 61 -4.84 -2.47 3.39
CA LEU A 61 -4.04 -1.52 2.63
C LEU A 61 -3.13 -2.24 1.62
N LEU A 62 -2.37 -3.24 2.07
CA LEU A 62 -1.46 -4.00 1.19
C LEU A 62 -2.22 -4.74 0.08
N LEU A 63 -3.37 -5.33 0.41
CA LEU A 63 -4.23 -5.99 -0.58
C LEU A 63 -4.71 -5.00 -1.65
N GLN A 64 -5.14 -3.80 -1.26
CA GLN A 64 -5.54 -2.77 -2.24
C GLN A 64 -4.37 -2.27 -3.07
N ALA A 65 -3.18 -2.14 -2.47
CA ALA A 65 -1.97 -1.77 -3.21
C ALA A 65 -1.59 -2.83 -4.25
N TYR A 66 -1.67 -4.11 -3.89
CA TYR A 66 -1.42 -5.23 -4.81
C TYR A 66 -2.42 -5.23 -5.97
N ASN A 67 -3.72 -5.14 -5.67
CA ASN A 67 -4.77 -5.08 -6.70
C ASN A 67 -4.58 -3.89 -7.64
N SER A 68 -4.18 -2.73 -7.08
CA SER A 68 -3.91 -1.52 -7.87
C SER A 68 -2.71 -1.70 -8.79
N LEU A 69 -1.64 -2.31 -8.29
CA LEU A 69 -0.44 -2.59 -9.09
C LEU A 69 -0.75 -3.55 -10.23
N ASP A 70 -1.45 -4.65 -9.94
CA ASP A 70 -1.88 -5.65 -10.91
C ASP A 70 -2.77 -5.03 -12.00
N ALA A 71 -3.77 -4.23 -11.61
CA ALA A 71 -4.63 -3.54 -12.56
C ALA A 71 -3.87 -2.53 -13.43
N MET A 72 -2.82 -1.88 -12.92
CA MET A 72 -1.99 -0.94 -13.69
C MET A 72 -1.12 -1.61 -14.75
N HIS A 73 -0.91 -2.93 -14.69
CA HIS A 73 -0.25 -3.67 -15.76
C HIS A 73 -1.16 -3.86 -16.99
N CYS A 74 -2.47 -3.68 -16.85
CA CYS A 74 -3.41 -3.75 -17.95
C CYS A 74 -3.34 -2.50 -18.84
N THR A 75 -3.32 -2.67 -20.16
CA THR A 75 -3.20 -1.58 -21.15
C THR A 75 -4.32 -0.55 -21.10
N ASP A 76 -5.50 -0.92 -20.60
CA ASP A 76 -6.69 -0.06 -20.55
C ASP A 76 -6.93 0.60 -19.17
N PHE A 77 -5.95 0.54 -18.27
CA PHE A 77 -6.09 1.10 -16.94
C PHE A 77 -6.00 2.63 -16.95
N HIS A 78 -7.09 3.28 -16.51
CA HIS A 78 -7.16 4.72 -16.30
C HIS A 78 -7.12 5.03 -14.81
N LEU A 79 -6.50 6.16 -14.42
CA LEU A 79 -6.42 6.55 -13.01
C LEU A 79 -7.80 6.68 -12.34
N ALA A 80 -8.83 7.05 -13.10
CA ALA A 80 -10.22 7.09 -12.60
C ALA A 80 -10.71 5.73 -12.08
N ASN A 81 -10.21 4.62 -12.63
CA ASN A 81 -10.56 3.27 -12.20
C ASN A 81 -10.09 2.98 -10.77
N LEU A 82 -9.02 3.63 -10.30
CA LEU A 82 -8.55 3.50 -8.91
C LEU A 82 -9.56 4.08 -7.91
N LEU A 83 -10.32 5.08 -8.34
CA LEU A 83 -11.29 5.78 -7.52
C LEU A 83 -12.70 5.17 -7.61
N ASP A 84 -12.90 4.23 -8.53
CA ASP A 84 -14.16 3.51 -8.66
C ASP A 84 -14.24 2.41 -7.58
N PRO A 85 -15.16 2.54 -6.60
CA PRO A 85 -15.29 1.59 -5.49
C PRO A 85 -15.77 0.20 -5.93
N GLU A 86 -16.32 0.07 -7.13
CA GLU A 86 -16.78 -1.20 -7.69
C GLU A 86 -15.75 -1.83 -8.63
N TYR A 87 -14.74 -1.10 -9.09
CA TYR A 87 -13.78 -1.57 -10.09
C TYR A 87 -13.14 -2.90 -9.69
N PHE A 88 -12.50 -2.97 -8.52
CA PHE A 88 -11.84 -4.20 -8.06
C PHE A 88 -12.84 -5.34 -7.76
N LYS A 89 -14.05 -5.02 -7.28
CA LYS A 89 -15.11 -6.03 -7.07
C LYS A 89 -15.58 -6.63 -8.40
N THR A 90 -15.65 -5.82 -9.47
CA THR A 90 -16.02 -6.31 -10.80
C THR A 90 -14.93 -7.16 -11.42
N LEU A 91 -13.65 -6.83 -11.19
CA LEU A 91 -12.52 -7.64 -11.66
C LEU A 91 -12.50 -9.04 -11.01
N GLU A 92 -12.69 -9.12 -9.69
CA GLU A 92 -12.78 -10.40 -8.98
C GLU A 92 -13.91 -11.28 -9.53
N LYS A 93 -15.08 -10.69 -9.81
CA LYS A 93 -16.22 -11.41 -10.41
C LYS A 93 -15.91 -11.93 -11.81
N ARG A 94 -15.24 -11.16 -12.66
CA ARG A 94 -14.84 -11.57 -14.02
C ARG A 94 -13.87 -12.74 -13.96
N ASN A 95 -12.82 -12.65 -13.15
CA ASN A 95 -11.81 -13.71 -13.01
C ASN A 95 -12.44 -15.03 -12.54
N ASN A 96 -13.41 -14.97 -11.64
CA ASN A 96 -14.12 -16.16 -11.16
C ASN A 96 -15.10 -16.76 -12.17
N GLN A 97 -15.55 -15.99 -13.17
CA GLN A 97 -16.41 -16.45 -14.26
C GLN A 97 -15.62 -17.09 -15.42
N SER A 98 -14.38 -16.66 -15.66
CA SER A 98 -13.51 -17.21 -16.71
C SER A 98 -12.88 -18.57 -16.36
N VAL A 99 -13.01 -19.02 -15.12
CA VAL A 99 -12.53 -20.33 -14.63
C VAL A 99 -13.66 -21.39 -14.61
N ARG A 100 -14.81 -21.09 -15.24
CA ARG A 100 -15.92 -22.03 -15.49
C ARG A 100 -16.15 -22.16 -16.98
#